data_AF-A0A1C0TW76-F1
#
_entry.id   AF-A0A1C0TW76-F1
#
_cell.length_a   1.000
_cell.length_b   1.000
_cell.length_c   1.000
_cell.angle_alpha   90.00
_cell.angle_beta   90.00
_cell.angle_gamma   90.00
#
_symmetry.space_group_name_H-M   'P 1'
#
loop_
_entity.id
_entity.type
_entity.pdbx_description
1 polymer ?
#
loop_
_entity_poly.entity_id
_entity_poly.type
_entity_poly.pdbx_seq_one_letter_code
_entity_poly.pdbx_strand_id
1 'polypeptide(L)'
;MKKLLLGALLASGFASLSASANTIFTCDGLVDDVRYNGYQYVIEFKNVYGVYQDSAKIQQDYLLGQALKAESDGRKGIYYTLVVQSDEGDRRCRDNDGSLTLLALVKK
;
A
#
# COMPACT_ATOMS: atom_id res chain seq x y z
N MET A 1 -45.72 32.99 -31.27
CA MET A 1 -45.95 31.70 -30.58
C MET A 1 -44.71 30.84 -30.76
N LYS A 2 -43.91 30.68 -29.70
CA LYS A 2 -42.64 29.92 -29.69
C LYS A 2 -42.95 28.42 -29.70
N LYS A 3 -42.34 27.64 -30.59
CA LYS A 3 -42.26 26.18 -30.46
C LYS A 3 -40.79 25.80 -30.26
N LEU A 4 -40.44 25.56 -28.99
CA LEU A 4 -39.22 24.84 -28.63
C LEU A 4 -39.44 23.36 -28.95
N LEU A 5 -38.62 22.80 -29.82
CA LEU A 5 -38.45 21.35 -29.95
C LEU A 5 -37.13 20.99 -29.26
N LEU A 6 -37.23 20.61 -27.99
CA LEU A 6 -36.20 19.94 -27.22
C LEU A 6 -35.98 18.55 -27.81
N GLY A 7 -34.96 18.38 -28.64
CA GLY A 7 -34.44 17.05 -29.00
C GLY A 7 -33.59 16.53 -27.85
N ALA A 8 -34.10 15.54 -27.13
CA ALA A 8 -33.39 14.87 -26.04
C ALA A 8 -32.20 14.07 -26.59
N LEU A 9 -30.98 14.55 -26.35
CA LEU A 9 -29.77 13.73 -26.44
C LEU A 9 -29.78 12.72 -25.29
N LEU A 10 -30.18 11.48 -25.59
CA LEU A 10 -29.85 10.34 -24.74
C LEU A 10 -28.38 9.98 -24.95
N ALA A 11 -27.49 10.75 -24.33
CA ALA A 11 -26.12 10.32 -24.12
C ALA A 11 -26.16 9.25 -23.01
N SER A 12 -26.27 7.99 -23.42
CA SER A 12 -26.10 6.83 -22.55
C SER A 12 -24.67 6.84 -22.02
N GLY A 13 -24.47 7.52 -20.89
CA GLY A 13 -23.20 7.55 -20.18
C GLY A 13 -22.81 6.13 -19.83
N PHE A 14 -21.71 5.65 -20.40
CA PHE A 14 -20.96 4.54 -19.85
C PHE A 14 -20.46 5.02 -18.49
N ALA A 15 -21.21 4.70 -17.43
CA ALA A 15 -20.69 4.78 -16.08
C ALA A 15 -19.55 3.76 -16.01
N SER A 16 -18.32 4.22 -16.21
CA SER A 16 -17.13 3.47 -15.87
C SER A 16 -17.18 3.24 -14.37
N LEU A 17 -17.66 2.05 -13.99
CA LEU A 17 -17.44 1.48 -12.66
C LEU A 17 -15.92 1.39 -12.50
N SER A 18 -15.32 2.38 -11.85
CA SER A 18 -13.93 2.33 -11.42
C SER A 18 -13.82 1.17 -10.43
N ALA A 19 -13.46 -0.01 -10.91
CA ALA A 19 -13.04 -1.09 -10.04
C ALA A 19 -11.83 -0.56 -9.25
N SER A 20 -11.93 -0.53 -7.91
CA SER A 20 -10.77 -0.29 -7.05
C SER A 20 -9.77 -1.41 -7.34
N ALA A 21 -8.79 -1.13 -8.18
CA ALA A 21 -7.89 -2.15 -8.66
C ALA A 21 -6.80 -2.37 -7.62
N ASN A 22 -6.78 -3.55 -7.00
CA ASN A 22 -5.68 -3.97 -6.14
C ASN A 22 -4.37 -3.74 -6.89
N THR A 23 -3.50 -2.92 -6.33
CA THR A 23 -2.26 -2.54 -7.00
C THR A 23 -1.06 -3.01 -6.20
N ILE A 24 -0.18 -3.74 -6.88
CA ILE A 24 1.10 -4.20 -6.32
C ILE A 24 2.19 -3.20 -6.73
N PHE A 25 2.98 -2.79 -5.76
CA PHE A 25 4.11 -1.88 -5.95
C PHE A 25 5.19 -2.13 -4.89
N THR A 26 6.27 -1.35 -4.95
CA THR A 26 7.42 -1.52 -4.07
C THR A 26 7.70 -0.26 -3.27
N CYS A 27 8.05 -0.46 -2.00
CA CYS A 27 8.51 0.60 -1.12
C CYS A 27 9.90 0.25 -0.58
N ASP A 28 10.85 1.17 -0.73
CA ASP A 28 12.20 0.97 -0.20
C ASP A 28 12.32 1.60 1.19
N GLY A 29 12.88 0.86 2.14
CA GLY A 29 13.08 1.38 3.47
C GLY A 29 13.85 0.48 4.44
N LEU A 30 14.17 1.06 5.58
CA LEU A 30 14.62 0.36 6.78
C LEU A 30 13.39 -0.11 7.54
N VAL A 31 13.31 -1.40 7.84
CA VAL A 31 12.30 -1.92 8.77
C VAL A 31 12.70 -1.50 10.19
N ASP A 32 11.85 -0.67 10.81
CA ASP A 32 12.11 -0.05 12.11
C ASP A 32 11.52 -0.87 13.26
N ASP A 33 10.29 -1.36 13.07
CA ASP A 33 9.55 -2.14 14.07
C ASP A 33 8.65 -3.19 13.40
N VAL A 34 8.51 -4.34 14.06
CA VAL A 34 7.54 -5.39 13.70
C VAL A 34 6.75 -5.73 14.94
N ARG A 35 5.48 -5.32 14.96
CA ARG A 35 4.65 -5.40 16.17
C ARG A 35 3.26 -5.94 15.92
N TYR A 36 2.68 -6.55 16.94
CA TYR A 36 1.27 -6.93 16.95
C TYR A 36 0.42 -5.72 17.38
N ASN A 37 -0.55 -5.32 16.57
CA ASN A 37 -1.39 -4.13 16.84
C ASN A 37 -2.72 -4.45 17.54
N GLY A 38 -2.91 -5.68 18.02
CA GLY A 38 -4.19 -6.16 18.56
C GLY A 38 -4.97 -7.07 17.61
N TYR A 39 -4.68 -7.01 16.30
CA TYR A 39 -5.36 -7.81 15.27
C TYR A 39 -4.41 -8.62 14.39
N GLN A 40 -3.28 -8.03 14.00
CA GLN A 40 -2.28 -8.66 13.14
C GLN A 40 -0.89 -8.08 13.40
N TYR A 41 0.14 -8.73 12.86
CA TYR A 41 1.47 -8.15 12.83
C TYR A 41 1.55 -7.09 11.72
N VAL A 42 2.24 -6.00 12.01
CA VAL A 42 2.49 -4.91 11.07
C VAL A 42 3.97 -4.55 11.04
N ILE A 43 4.45 -4.10 9.90
CA ILE A 43 5.78 -3.55 9.69
C ILE A 43 5.69 -2.03 9.66
N GLU A 44 6.51 -1.38 10.49
CA GLU A 44 6.80 0.04 10.37
C GLU A 44 8.17 0.23 9.74
N PHE A 45 8.25 1.11 8.76
CA PHE A 45 9.49 1.31 8.02
C PHE A 45 9.68 2.77 7.62
N LYS A 46 10.95 3.15 7.47
CA LYS A 46 11.38 4.49 7.08
C LYS A 46 12.06 4.44 5.73
N ASN A 47 11.82 5.42 4.88
CA ASN A 47 12.61 5.57 3.67
C ASN A 47 14.06 6.01 3.99
N VAL A 48 14.88 6.16 2.94
CA VAL A 48 16.29 6.60 3.05
C VAL A 48 16.50 7.97 3.71
N TYR A 49 15.44 8.78 3.82
CA TYR A 49 15.45 10.10 4.46
C TYR A 49 14.99 10.04 5.92
N GLY A 50 14.76 8.86 6.49
CA GLY A 50 14.28 8.68 7.85
C GLY A 50 12.78 8.98 8.03
N VAL A 51 12.04 9.11 6.93
CA VAL A 51 10.61 9.43 6.95
C VAL A 51 9.79 8.15 7.00
N TYR A 52 8.93 8.03 8.01
CA TYR A 52 7.99 6.92 8.14
C TYR A 52 7.05 6.83 6.93
N GLN A 53 6.86 5.59 6.50
CA GLN A 53 5.96 5.18 5.43
C GLN A 53 4.71 4.52 6.05
N ASP A 54 3.67 4.32 5.25
CA ASP A 54 2.44 3.65 5.69
C ASP A 54 2.75 2.21 6.10
N SER A 55 2.25 1.78 7.26
CA SER A 55 2.58 0.47 7.80
C SER A 55 2.03 -0.67 6.92
N ALA A 56 2.80 -1.73 6.79
CA ALA A 56 2.42 -2.90 6.00
C ALA A 56 1.98 -4.06 6.90
N LYS A 57 0.75 -4.53 6.69
CA LYS A 57 0.15 -5.68 7.38
C LYS A 57 0.80 -6.98 6.92
N ILE A 58 1.11 -7.85 7.88
CA ILE A 58 1.60 -9.20 7.61
C ILE A 58 0.40 -10.16 7.70
N GLN A 59 -0.19 -10.50 6.56
CA GLN A 59 -1.31 -11.47 6.50
C GLN A 59 -0.84 -12.92 6.31
N GLN A 60 0.41 -13.11 5.89
CA GLN A 60 0.97 -14.43 5.60
C GLN A 60 1.99 -14.79 6.67
N ASP A 61 1.72 -15.83 7.45
CA ASP A 61 2.55 -16.22 8.61
C ASP A 61 4.02 -16.49 8.25
N TYR A 62 4.29 -17.00 7.05
CA TYR A 62 5.65 -17.27 6.58
C TYR A 62 6.50 -16.00 6.40
N LEU A 63 5.87 -14.81 6.33
CA LEU A 63 6.56 -13.53 6.25
C LEU A 63 6.97 -13.00 7.62
N LEU A 64 6.38 -13.47 8.74
CA LEU A 64 6.69 -12.94 10.07
C LEU A 64 8.17 -13.13 10.44
N GLY A 65 8.72 -14.32 10.20
CA GLY A 65 10.14 -14.58 10.45
C GLY A 65 11.06 -13.71 9.59
N GLN A 66 10.67 -13.44 8.34
CA GLN A 66 11.42 -12.56 7.43
C GLN A 66 11.35 -11.10 7.88
N ALA A 67 10.17 -10.66 8.35
CA ALA A 67 9.97 -9.32 8.88
C ALA A 67 10.81 -9.07 10.14
N LEU A 68 10.79 -9.99 11.11
CA LEU A 68 11.63 -9.90 12.32
C LEU A 68 13.12 -9.89 11.99
N LYS A 69 13.54 -10.65 10.96
CA LYS A 69 14.91 -10.59 10.45
C LYS A 69 15.22 -9.22 9.83
N ALA A 70 14.30 -8.67 9.04
CA ALA A 70 14.44 -7.35 8.43
C ALA A 70 14.50 -6.24 9.49
N GLU A 71 13.75 -6.34 10.58
CA GLU A 71 13.83 -5.41 11.73
C GLU A 71 15.21 -5.43 12.38
N SER A 72 15.75 -6.62 12.65
CA SER A 72 17.11 -6.78 13.18
C SER A 72 18.18 -6.19 12.25
N ASP A 73 17.96 -6.32 10.93
CA ASP A 73 18.84 -5.79 9.90
C ASP A 73 18.66 -4.27 9.73
N GLY A 74 17.45 -3.73 9.86
CA GLY A 74 17.13 -2.31 9.82
C GLY A 74 17.82 -1.51 10.94
N ARG A 75 17.90 -2.09 12.15
CA ARG A 75 18.70 -1.55 13.27
C ARG A 75 20.20 -1.46 12.97
N LYS A 76 20.69 -2.17 11.94
CA LYS A 76 22.08 -2.12 11.44
C LYS A 76 22.22 -1.25 10.19
N GLY A 77 21.15 -0.57 9.76
CA GLY A 77 21.13 0.27 8.56
C GLY A 77 21.01 -0.51 7.25
N ILE A 78 20.53 -1.75 7.27
CA ILE A 78 20.33 -2.55 6.06
C ILE A 78 18.93 -2.30 5.49
N TYR A 79 18.90 -1.88 4.22
CA TYR A 79 17.66 -1.55 3.51
C TYR A 79 17.00 -2.78 2.89
N TYR A 80 15.68 -2.71 2.79
CA TYR A 80 14.85 -3.67 2.12
C TYR A 80 13.97 -2.99 1.08
N THR A 81 13.63 -3.72 0.03
CA THR A 81 12.47 -3.44 -0.81
C THR A 81 11.30 -4.28 -0.31
N LEU A 82 10.26 -3.60 0.15
CA LEU A 82 8.98 -4.21 0.51
C LEU A 82 8.13 -4.29 -0.75
N VAL A 83 7.66 -5.48 -1.10
CA VAL A 83 6.61 -5.66 -2.12
C VAL A 83 5.29 -5.65 -1.40
N VAL A 84 4.43 -4.69 -1.75
CA VAL A 84 3.18 -4.42 -1.05
C VAL A 84 2.00 -4.36 -2.01
N GLN A 85 0.81 -4.62 -1.48
CA GLN A 85 -0.47 -4.41 -2.15
C GLN A 85 -1.26 -3.31 -1.45
N SER A 86 -1.84 -2.39 -2.24
CA SER A 86 -2.91 -1.50 -1.81
C SER A 86 -4.24 -1.99 -2.39
N ASP A 87 -5.26 -2.08 -1.54
CA ASP A 87 -6.62 -2.46 -1.93
C ASP A 87 -7.40 -1.26 -2.52
N GLU A 88 -6.88 -0.05 -2.35
CA GLU A 88 -7.47 1.20 -2.83
C GLU A 88 -6.92 1.64 -4.19
N GLY A 89 -5.89 0.95 -4.69
CA GLY A 89 -5.21 1.26 -5.95
C GLY A 89 -4.19 2.40 -5.86
N ASP A 90 -3.93 2.93 -4.66
CA ASP A 90 -2.83 3.86 -4.42
C ASP A 90 -1.47 3.16 -4.54
N ARG A 91 -0.49 3.85 -5.11
CA ARG A 91 0.90 3.38 -5.31
C ARG A 91 1.90 4.19 -4.48
N ARG A 92 1.43 5.03 -3.57
CA ARG A 92 2.25 5.81 -2.66
C ARG A 92 2.58 4.98 -1.44
N CYS A 93 3.84 5.05 -1.01
CA CYS A 93 4.30 4.43 0.24
C CYS A 93 3.98 5.29 1.46
N ARG A 94 3.48 6.50 1.26
CA ARG A 94 3.11 7.44 2.30
C ARG A 94 1.99 8.34 1.82
N ASP A 95 0.77 8.05 2.26
CA ASP A 95 -0.40 8.90 2.08
C ASP A 95 -1.21 9.14 3.37
N ASN A 96 -0.87 8.44 4.47
CA ASN A 96 -1.58 8.42 5.76
C ASN A 96 -3.00 7.84 5.72
N ASP A 97 -3.43 7.29 4.58
CA ASP A 97 -4.75 6.69 4.38
C ASP A 97 -4.64 5.18 4.10
N GLY A 98 -3.46 4.70 3.69
CA GLY A 98 -3.24 3.36 3.19
C GLY A 98 -2.96 2.28 4.24
N SER A 99 -3.79 1.26 4.24
CA SER A 99 -3.45 -0.06 4.78
C SER A 99 -2.71 -0.85 3.69
N LEU A 100 -1.39 -0.97 3.78
CA LEU A 100 -0.64 -1.83 2.87
C LEU A 100 -0.68 -3.28 3.35
N THR A 101 -0.69 -4.24 2.42
CA THR A 101 -0.47 -5.66 2.73
C THR A 101 0.89 -6.08 2.22
N LEU A 102 1.73 -6.66 3.08
CA LEU A 102 3.05 -7.15 2.73
C LEU A 102 2.94 -8.47 1.95
N LEU A 103 3.61 -8.51 0.80
CA LEU A 103 3.70 -9.71 -0.05
C LEU A 103 5.11 -10.31 -0.04
N ALA A 104 6.15 -9.48 0.03
CA ALA A 104 7.53 -9.94 0.11
C ALA A 104 8.47 -8.89 0.71
N LEU A 105 9.63 -9.36 1.20
CA LEU A 105 10.76 -8.56 1.65
C LEU A 105 12.00 -8.98 0.87
N VAL A 106 12.61 -8.04 0.14
CA VAL A 106 13.84 -8.28 -0.61
C VAL A 106 14.96 -7.45 0.00
N LYS A 107 15.99 -8.12 0.51
CA LYS A 107 17.17 -7.45 1.07
C LYS A 107 17.97 -6.76 -0.04
N LYS A 108 18.38 -5.52 0.17
CA LYS A 108 19.31 -4.79 -0.72
C LYS A 108 20.77 -5.02 -0.37
#